data_AF-A0AAW1UJ53-F1
#
_entry.id   AF-A0AAW1UJ53-F1
#
_cell.length_a   1.000
_cell.length_b   1.000
_cell.length_c   1.000
_cell.angle_alpha   90.00
_cell.angle_beta   90.00
_cell.angle_gamma   90.00
#
_symmetry.space_group_name_H-M   'P 1'
#
loop_
_entity.id
_entity.type
_entity.pdbx_description
1 polymer ?
#
loop_
_entity_poly.entity_id
_entity_poly.type
_entity_poly.pdbx_seq_one_letter_code
_entity_poly.pdbx_strand_id
1 'polypeptide(L)'
;MGDVKAKFNFVVEALDNETTVVKDKTIQLMGQPENFQFPRDEQTKDKHTELFDHPVTKGVVKSLKMRNKFRNVVITLRDDGYRDIYLEDEGNVVFNEYYLESVQAGSSSASSLPSKISSHEKPIHSIAKNMVLENINGNHYNAESWLNSFVIK
;
A
#
# COMPACT_ATOMS: atom_id res chain seq x y z
N MET A 1 -5.59 -27.36 5.35
CA MET A 1 -4.95 -26.25 6.08
C MET A 1 -5.82 -25.98 7.31
N GLY A 2 -5.45 -25.08 8.24
CA GLY A 2 -6.35 -24.69 9.33
C GLY A 2 -7.06 -23.37 9.02
N ASP A 3 -8.22 -23.11 9.62
CA ASP A 3 -8.91 -21.82 9.54
C ASP A 3 -7.96 -20.65 9.88
N VAL A 4 -7.76 -19.72 8.95
CA VAL A 4 -6.92 -18.54 9.14
C VAL A 4 -7.79 -17.31 9.36
N LYS A 5 -7.44 -16.46 10.31
CA LYS A 5 -8.12 -15.18 10.50
C LYS A 5 -7.35 -14.07 9.81
N ALA A 6 -8.04 -13.24 9.04
CA ALA A 6 -7.48 -12.09 8.36
C ALA A 6 -8.26 -10.82 8.74
N LYS A 7 -7.53 -9.72 8.93
CA LYS A 7 -8.07 -8.40 9.18
C LYS A 7 -8.09 -7.60 7.88
N PHE A 8 -9.28 -7.16 7.48
CA PHE A 8 -9.51 -6.35 6.29
C PHE A 8 -9.78 -4.89 6.67
N ASN A 9 -9.33 -3.95 5.84
CA ASN A 9 -9.48 -2.51 6.06
C ASN A 9 -10.43 -1.89 5.02
N PHE A 10 -11.68 -1.68 5.43
CA PHE A 10 -12.69 -1.05 4.59
C PHE A 10 -12.69 0.47 4.78
N VAL A 11 -12.64 1.23 3.68
CA VAL A 11 -12.61 2.70 3.65
C VAL A 11 -13.67 3.24 2.71
N VAL A 12 -14.38 4.30 3.13
CA VAL A 12 -15.28 5.07 2.27
C VAL A 12 -14.49 6.14 1.56
N GLU A 13 -14.38 6.04 0.23
CA GLU A 13 -13.77 7.05 -0.63
C GLU A 13 -14.82 7.75 -1.49
N ALA A 14 -14.54 8.99 -1.88
CA ALA A 14 -15.35 9.68 -2.88
C ALA A 14 -15.04 9.11 -4.26
N LEU A 15 -16.09 8.74 -5.00
CA LEU A 15 -15.96 8.38 -6.42
C LEU A 15 -16.10 9.65 -7.27
N ASP A 16 -17.06 10.51 -6.91
CA ASP A 16 -17.25 11.85 -7.45
C ASP A 16 -17.65 12.83 -6.32
N ASN A 17 -18.07 14.05 -6.66
CA ASN A 17 -18.44 15.06 -5.66
C ASN A 17 -19.66 14.67 -4.81
N GLU A 18 -20.51 13.75 -5.27
CA GLU A 18 -21.78 13.37 -4.67
C GLU A 18 -21.78 11.91 -4.19
N THR A 19 -21.14 11.01 -4.93
CA THR A 19 -21.14 9.57 -4.67
C THR A 19 -19.90 9.09 -3.91
N THR A 20 -20.10 8.04 -3.13
CA THR A 20 -19.06 7.40 -2.33
C THR A 20 -19.04 5.91 -2.60
N VAL A 21 -17.85 5.32 -2.58
CA VAL A 21 -17.64 3.88 -2.73
C VAL A 21 -16.89 3.34 -1.52
N VAL A 22 -17.26 2.14 -1.08
CA VAL A 22 -16.50 1.40 -0.06
C VAL A 22 -15.46 0.55 -0.76
N LYS A 23 -14.19 0.72 -0.36
CA LYS A 23 -13.06 -0.04 -0.86
C LYS A 23 -12.43 -0.87 0.25
N ASP A 24 -11.93 -2.03 -0.08
CA ASP A 24 -11.04 -2.81 0.79
C ASP A 24 -9.59 -2.51 0.41
N LYS A 25 -8.84 -1.92 1.34
CA LYS A 25 -7.50 -1.40 1.03
C LYS A 25 -6.39 -2.39 1.33
N THR A 26 -6.52 -3.10 2.44
CA THR A 26 -5.43 -3.91 2.96
C THR A 26 -5.94 -5.14 3.68
N ILE A 27 -5.14 -6.19 3.63
CA ILE A 27 -5.33 -7.44 4.36
C ILE A 27 -4.12 -7.71 5.26
N GLN A 28 -4.38 -8.12 6.50
CA GLN A 28 -3.36 -8.57 7.44
C GLN A 28 -3.75 -9.90 8.05
N LEU A 29 -2.87 -10.89 7.97
CA LEU A 29 -3.06 -12.16 8.66
C LEU A 29 -2.91 -12.00 10.17
N MET A 30 -3.81 -12.62 10.92
CA MET A 30 -3.74 -12.63 12.38
C MET A 30 -2.62 -13.56 12.82
N GLY A 31 -1.57 -12.97 13.41
CA GLY A 31 -0.33 -13.66 13.77
C GLY A 31 0.89 -13.10 13.05
N GLN A 32 0.70 -12.26 12.04
CA GLN A 32 1.79 -11.59 11.32
C GLN A 32 1.72 -10.07 11.51
N PRO A 33 2.85 -9.38 11.72
CA PRO A 33 2.89 -7.92 11.81
C PRO A 33 2.68 -7.23 10.47
N GLU A 34 2.98 -7.90 9.36
CA GLU A 34 2.89 -7.36 8.01
C GLU A 34 1.44 -7.08 7.60
N ASN A 35 1.24 -5.99 6.88
CA ASN A 35 -0.03 -5.64 6.27
C ASN A 35 0.20 -5.53 4.77
N PHE A 36 -0.70 -6.07 3.96
CA PHE A 36 -0.55 -6.14 2.51
C PHE A 36 -1.61 -5.28 1.83
N GLN A 37 -1.22 -4.54 0.80
CA GLN A 37 -2.10 -3.64 0.08
C GLN A 37 -2.62 -4.26 -1.21
N PHE A 38 -3.93 -4.15 -1.41
CA PHE A 38 -4.55 -4.49 -2.69
C PHE A 38 -4.24 -3.42 -3.75
N PRO A 39 -3.95 -3.81 -5.02
CA PRO A 39 -3.80 -2.87 -6.13
C PRO A 39 -5.02 -1.96 -6.25
N ARG A 40 -4.84 -0.68 -6.59
CA ARG A 40 -5.92 0.34 -6.54
C ARG A 40 -7.17 -0.07 -7.32
N ASP A 41 -6.98 -0.71 -8.46
CA ASP A 41 -8.06 -1.12 -9.36
C ASP A 41 -8.77 -2.41 -8.89
N GLU A 42 -8.16 -3.11 -7.92
CA GLU A 42 -8.67 -4.35 -7.33
C GLU A 42 -9.40 -4.13 -5.99
N GLN A 43 -9.42 -2.91 -5.44
CA GLN A 43 -9.98 -2.64 -4.10
C GLN A 43 -11.52 -2.61 -4.03
N THR A 44 -12.20 -2.82 -5.15
CA THR A 44 -13.65 -2.56 -5.27
C THR A 44 -14.47 -3.79 -4.91
N LYS A 45 -15.76 -3.57 -4.62
CA LYS A 45 -16.70 -4.64 -4.32
C LYS A 45 -16.73 -5.73 -5.39
N ASP A 46 -16.67 -5.34 -6.66
CA ASP A 46 -16.81 -6.26 -7.79
C ASP A 46 -15.65 -7.27 -7.87
N LYS A 47 -14.50 -6.89 -7.31
CA LYS A 47 -13.28 -7.72 -7.25
C LYS A 47 -13.24 -8.60 -6.00
N HIS A 48 -13.98 -8.22 -4.97
CA HIS A 48 -14.04 -8.93 -3.69
C HIS A 48 -15.48 -9.42 -3.40
N THR A 49 -16.15 -10.01 -4.39
CA THR A 49 -17.60 -10.29 -4.32
C THR A 49 -17.96 -11.15 -3.11
N GLU A 50 -17.23 -12.23 -2.88
CA GLU A 50 -17.42 -13.18 -1.79
C GLU A 50 -17.23 -12.52 -0.42
N LEU A 51 -16.20 -11.67 -0.31
CA LEU A 51 -15.90 -10.93 0.90
C LEU A 51 -16.99 -9.90 1.20
N PHE A 52 -17.49 -9.18 0.19
CA PHE A 52 -18.58 -8.21 0.35
C PHE A 52 -19.94 -8.88 0.58
N ASP A 53 -20.09 -10.13 0.16
CA ASP A 53 -21.29 -10.92 0.44
C ASP A 53 -21.31 -11.53 1.84
N HIS A 54 -20.15 -11.60 2.51
CA HIS A 54 -20.02 -12.08 3.87
C HIS A 54 -20.87 -11.23 4.85
N PRO A 55 -21.63 -11.86 5.79
CA PRO A 55 -22.55 -11.14 6.69
C PRO A 55 -21.89 -10.02 7.50
N VAL A 56 -20.66 -10.25 7.96
CA VAL A 56 -19.90 -9.26 8.74
C VAL A 56 -19.58 -8.04 7.88
N THR A 57 -19.11 -8.26 6.65
CA THR A 57 -18.79 -7.18 5.70
C THR A 57 -20.04 -6.39 5.32
N LYS A 58 -21.17 -7.08 5.10
CA LYS A 58 -22.47 -6.40 4.88
C LYS A 58 -22.84 -5.47 6.03
N GLY A 59 -22.62 -5.89 7.27
CA GLY A 59 -22.82 -5.03 8.46
C GLY A 59 -21.89 -3.81 8.46
N VAL A 60 -20.64 -4.02 8.09
CA VAL A 60 -19.60 -2.97 8.04
C VAL A 60 -19.91 -1.93 6.98
N VAL A 61 -20.22 -2.36 5.76
CA VAL A 61 -20.62 -1.47 4.65
C VAL A 61 -21.84 -0.63 5.05
N LYS A 62 -22.85 -1.23 5.70
CA LYS A 62 -24.02 -0.50 6.22
C LYS A 62 -23.66 0.53 7.30
N SER A 63 -22.62 0.29 8.09
CA SER A 63 -22.15 1.21 9.14
C SER A 63 -21.30 2.37 8.60
N LEU A 64 -20.68 2.18 7.44
CA LEU A 64 -19.76 3.11 6.79
C LEU A 64 -20.52 4.16 5.95
N LYS A 65 -21.20 5.09 6.64
CA LYS A 65 -22.08 6.09 5.99
C LYS A 65 -21.39 7.42 5.62
N MET A 66 -20.22 7.70 6.16
CA MET A 66 -19.54 8.99 5.99
C MET A 66 -18.23 8.83 5.23
N ARG A 67 -17.92 9.81 4.36
CA ARG A 67 -16.64 9.90 3.64
C ARG A 67 -15.45 9.86 4.58
N ASN A 68 -14.35 9.26 4.11
CA ASN A 68 -13.08 9.17 4.83
C ASN A 68 -13.18 8.45 6.19
N LYS A 69 -14.23 7.65 6.40
CA LYS A 69 -14.30 6.72 7.53
C LYS A 69 -13.82 5.35 7.10
N PHE A 70 -13.17 4.66 8.04
CA PHE A 70 -12.66 3.31 7.83
C PHE A 70 -13.02 2.40 9.01
N ARG A 71 -13.16 1.10 8.74
CA ARG A 71 -13.43 0.02 9.70
C ARG A 71 -12.45 -1.12 9.42
N ASN A 72 -11.81 -1.60 10.48
CA ASN A 72 -11.05 -2.85 10.42
C ASN A 72 -11.93 -4.00 10.88
N VAL A 73 -11.89 -5.11 10.18
CA VAL A 73 -12.78 -6.24 10.42
C VAL A 73 -11.99 -7.53 10.34
N VAL A 74 -12.14 -8.40 11.32
CA VAL A 74 -11.51 -9.72 11.30
C VAL A 74 -12.51 -10.73 10.76
N ILE A 75 -12.09 -11.48 9.74
CA ILE A 75 -12.88 -12.50 9.05
C ILE A 75 -12.07 -13.79 9.05
N THR A 76 -12.76 -14.92 9.18
CA THR A 76 -12.13 -16.25 9.12
C THR A 76 -12.17 -16.73 7.67
N LEU A 77 -11.01 -16.93 7.08
CA LEU A 77 -10.80 -17.54 5.77
C LEU A 77 -10.80 -19.07 5.96
N ARG A 78 -11.91 -19.69 5.56
CA ARG A 78 -12.12 -21.14 5.65
C ARG A 78 -11.71 -21.82 4.35
N ASP A 79 -11.18 -23.03 4.47
CA ASP A 79 -10.72 -23.84 3.33
C ASP A 79 -11.87 -24.19 2.35
N ASP A 80 -13.13 -24.22 2.79
CA ASP A 80 -14.31 -24.48 1.95
C ASP A 80 -14.95 -23.22 1.33
N GLY A 81 -14.31 -22.06 1.49
CA GLY A 81 -14.84 -20.77 1.10
C GLY A 81 -14.00 -20.04 0.06
N TYR A 82 -13.80 -18.75 0.30
CA TYR A 82 -13.03 -17.84 -0.56
C TYR A 82 -11.59 -17.66 -0.08
N ARG A 83 -11.05 -18.64 0.67
CA ARG A 83 -9.67 -18.57 1.19
C ARG A 83 -8.67 -18.43 0.06
N ASP A 84 -8.81 -19.23 -0.99
CA ASP A 84 -7.85 -19.36 -2.09
C ASP A 84 -7.72 -18.07 -2.92
N ILE A 85 -8.70 -17.16 -2.79
CA ILE A 85 -8.62 -15.82 -3.36
C ILE A 85 -7.53 -15.00 -2.67
N TYR A 86 -7.32 -15.20 -1.36
CA TYR A 86 -6.49 -14.36 -0.51
C TYR A 86 -5.21 -15.04 0.00
N LEU A 87 -5.14 -16.37 -0.09
CA LEU A 87 -4.01 -17.17 0.40
C LEU A 87 -3.71 -18.30 -0.57
N GLU A 88 -2.42 -18.53 -0.79
CA GLU A 88 -1.95 -19.73 -1.50
C GLU A 88 -1.69 -20.90 -0.53
N ASP A 89 -1.30 -22.04 -1.10
CA ASP A 89 -1.05 -23.30 -0.39
C ASP A 89 0.12 -23.21 0.59
N GLU A 90 1.06 -22.29 0.42
CA GLU A 90 2.15 -22.03 1.36
C GLU A 90 1.75 -21.03 2.46
N GLY A 91 0.53 -20.47 2.39
CA GLY A 91 0.02 -19.49 3.34
C GLY A 91 0.50 -18.06 3.10
N ASN A 92 1.11 -17.78 1.96
CA ASN A 92 1.44 -16.40 1.57
C ASN A 92 0.18 -15.64 1.16
N VAL A 93 0.20 -14.33 1.40
CA VAL A 93 -0.92 -13.45 1.06
C VAL A 93 -0.87 -13.13 -0.43
N VAL A 94 -1.94 -13.53 -1.13
CA VAL A 94 -2.13 -13.30 -2.56
C VAL A 94 -3.48 -12.63 -2.81
N PHE A 95 -3.72 -12.20 -4.04
CA PHE A 95 -5.04 -11.86 -4.53
C PHE A 95 -5.20 -12.41 -5.94
N ASN A 96 -6.05 -13.42 -6.13
CA ASN A 96 -6.20 -14.14 -7.41
C ASN A 96 -4.84 -14.51 -8.04
N GLU A 97 -3.98 -15.18 -7.26
CA GLU A 97 -2.62 -15.62 -7.65
C GLU A 97 -1.54 -14.52 -7.74
N TYR A 98 -1.88 -13.24 -7.51
CA TYR A 98 -0.89 -12.16 -7.46
C TYR A 98 -0.43 -11.87 -6.04
N TYR A 99 0.88 -11.86 -5.80
CA TYR A 99 1.45 -11.43 -4.53
C TYR A 99 1.23 -9.94 -4.27
N LEU A 100 0.90 -9.61 -3.03
CA LEU A 100 0.63 -8.23 -2.61
C LEU A 100 1.88 -7.57 -2.01
N GLU A 101 1.98 -6.25 -2.17
CA GLU A 101 3.04 -5.47 -1.55
C GLU A 101 2.78 -5.26 -0.05
N SER A 102 3.80 -5.49 0.78
CA SER A 102 3.73 -5.16 2.20
C SER A 102 3.81 -3.65 2.41
N VAL A 103 2.91 -3.10 3.22
CA VAL A 103 2.91 -1.70 3.62
C VAL A 103 3.54 -1.57 4.99
N GLN A 104 4.62 -0.79 5.11
CA GLN A 104 5.18 -0.49 6.42
C GLN A 104 4.27 0.50 7.15
N ALA A 105 4.10 0.32 8.46
CA ALA A 105 3.41 1.28 9.31
C ALA A 105 4.18 2.61 9.33
N GLY A 106 3.79 3.55 8.46
CA GLY A 106 4.47 4.84 8.29
C GLY A 106 4.77 5.20 6.84
N SER A 107 4.77 4.21 5.93
CA SER A 107 4.86 4.45 4.48
C SER A 107 3.45 4.55 3.90
N SER A 108 2.74 5.64 4.18
CA SER A 108 1.67 6.03 3.28
C SER A 108 2.31 6.26 1.91
N SER A 109 2.08 5.36 0.96
CA SER A 109 2.43 5.51 -0.46
C SER A 109 1.57 6.63 -1.07
N ALA A 110 1.80 7.85 -0.60
CA ALA A 110 1.89 8.96 -1.51
C ALA A 110 3.09 8.62 -2.40
N SER A 111 2.85 8.34 -3.67
CA SER A 111 3.83 8.62 -4.70
C SER A 111 4.14 10.13 -4.59
N SER A 112 5.05 10.48 -3.70
CA SER A 112 5.51 11.84 -3.49
C SER A 112 6.42 12.19 -4.65
N LEU A 113 5.82 12.68 -5.74
CA LEU A 113 6.49 13.76 -6.45
C LEU A 113 6.81 14.85 -5.42
N PRO A 114 8.06 15.33 -5.32
CA PRO A 114 8.45 16.30 -4.30
C PRO A 114 7.71 17.62 -4.54
N SER A 115 6.62 17.82 -3.82
CA SER A 115 5.79 19.01 -3.92
C SER A 115 6.16 19.98 -2.79
N LYS A 116 7.01 20.94 -3.18
CA LYS A 116 7.02 22.35 -2.74
C LYS A 116 7.19 22.62 -1.25
N ILE A 117 8.46 22.79 -0.88
CA ILE A 117 8.92 23.55 0.29
C ILE A 117 8.35 24.97 0.22
N SER A 118 7.91 25.44 1.39
CA SER A 118 7.48 26.80 1.72
C SER A 118 8.28 27.90 1.00
N SER A 119 7.54 28.92 0.57
CA SER A 119 7.96 30.08 -0.23
C SER A 119 9.16 30.86 0.32
N HIS A 120 10.28 30.77 -0.41
CA HIS A 120 11.20 31.89 -0.63
C HIS A 120 11.62 31.84 -2.09
N GLU A 121 11.01 32.68 -2.93
CA GLU A 121 11.30 32.75 -4.36
C GLU A 121 12.69 33.36 -4.58
N LYS A 122 13.70 32.51 -4.75
CA LYS A 122 14.94 32.91 -5.43
C LYS A 122 14.74 32.68 -6.93
N PRO A 123 15.16 33.61 -7.81
CA PRO A 123 14.99 33.47 -9.25
C PRO A 123 15.67 32.19 -9.75
N ILE A 124 15.01 31.46 -10.66
CA ILE A 124 15.43 30.15 -11.21
C ILE A 124 16.89 30.13 -11.67
N HIS A 125 17.39 31.25 -12.20
CA HIS A 125 18.78 31.42 -12.62
C HIS A 125 19.80 31.25 -11.48
N SER A 126 19.41 31.53 -10.23
CA SER A 126 20.25 31.31 -9.03
C SER A 126 20.31 29.85 -8.58
N ILE A 127 19.34 29.02 -8.97
CA ILE A 127 19.29 27.59 -8.60
C ILE A 127 20.13 26.77 -9.58
N ALA A 128 20.11 27.12 -10.87
CA ALA A 128 20.91 26.45 -11.91
C ALA A 128 22.43 26.48 -11.63
N LYS A 129 22.95 27.54 -10.99
CA LYS A 129 24.37 27.64 -10.62
C LYS A 129 24.82 26.61 -9.59
N ASN A 130 23.91 26.07 -8.78
CA ASN A 130 24.23 25.05 -7.76
C ASN A 130 23.94 23.62 -8.25
N MET A 131 23.37 23.45 -9.44
CA MET A 131 23.13 22.14 -10.07
C MET A 131 24.25 21.79 -11.08
N VAL A 132 25.47 22.23 -10.81
CA VAL A 132 26.64 21.73 -11.52
C VAL A 132 27.02 20.40 -10.86
N LEU A 133 26.51 19.30 -11.42
CA LEU A 133 27.12 18.00 -11.19
C LEU A 133 28.50 18.07 -11.86
N GLU A 134 29.56 17.85 -11.07
CA GLU A 134 30.88 17.64 -11.66
C GLU A 134 30.78 16.49 -12.65
N ASN A 135 31.20 16.76 -13.89
CA ASN A 135 31.19 15.78 -14.95
C ASN A 135 32.20 14.68 -14.57
N ILE A 136 31.71 13.51 -14.17
CA ILE A 136 32.55 12.36 -13.84
C ILE A 136 33.06 11.79 -15.17
N ASN A 137 34.07 12.44 -15.74
CA ASN A 137 34.81 11.89 -16.86
C ASN A 137 35.58 10.68 -16.33
N GLY A 138 35.17 9.50 -16.78
CA GLY A 138 35.57 8.19 -16.26
C GLY A 138 37.03 7.78 -16.51
N ASN A 139 37.99 8.67 -16.29
CA ASN A 139 39.40 8.33 -16.50
C ASN A 139 40.25 8.19 -15.24
N HIS A 140 39.86 8.67 -14.05
CA HIS A 140 40.71 8.52 -12.84
C HIS A 140 39.96 8.51 -11.49
N TYR A 141 38.93 7.68 -11.32
CA TYR A 141 38.44 7.34 -9.98
C TYR A 141 38.36 5.83 -9.81
N ASN A 142 39.31 5.27 -9.05
CA ASN A 142 39.33 3.87 -8.67
C ASN A 142 38.10 3.60 -7.77
N ALA A 143 37.19 2.74 -8.21
CA ALA A 143 35.94 2.42 -7.50
C ALA A 143 36.18 1.92 -6.06
N GLU A 144 37.36 1.36 -5.78
CA GLU A 144 37.78 0.99 -4.43
C GLU A 144 37.86 2.17 -3.44
N SER A 145 38.21 3.38 -3.91
CA SER A 145 38.23 4.57 -3.05
C SER A 145 36.82 5.01 -2.63
N TRP A 146 35.79 4.72 -3.44
CA TRP A 146 34.39 4.96 -3.10
C TRP A 146 33.85 3.93 -2.11
N LEU A 147 34.29 2.67 -2.19
CA LEU A 147 33.85 1.65 -1.22
C LEU A 147 34.45 1.88 0.17
N ASN A 148 35.68 2.38 0.24
CA ASN A 148 36.36 2.63 1.51
C ASN A 148 35.83 3.86 2.29
N SER A 149 35.07 4.77 1.65
CA SER A 149 34.46 5.90 2.35
C SER A 149 33.20 5.54 3.15
N PHE A 150 32.63 4.35 2.92
CA PHE A 150 31.43 3.86 3.62
C PHE A 150 31.72 2.84 4.73
N VAL A 151 32.98 2.50 4.97
CA VAL A 151 33.35 1.69 6.13
C VAL A 151 33.51 2.63 7.33
N ILE A 152 32.43 2.70 8.13
CA ILE A 152 32.39 3.41 9.42
C ILE A 152 33.41 2.76 10.36
N LYS A 153 34.28 3.58 10.96
CA LYS A 153 35.20 3.17 12.04
C LYS A 153 34.50 3.24 13.39
#